data_AF-A0A521HSI6-F1
#
_entry.id   AF-A0A521HSI6-F1
#
_cell.length_a   1.000
_cell.length_b   1.000
_cell.length_c   1.000
_cell.angle_alpha   90.00
_cell.angle_beta   90.00
_cell.angle_gamma   90.00
#
_symmetry.space_group_name_H-M   'P 1'
#
loop_
_entity.id
_entity.type
_entity.pdbx_description
1 polymer ?
#
loop_
_entity_poly.entity_id
_entity_poly.type
_entity_poly.pdbx_seq_one_letter_code
_entity_poly.pdbx_strand_id
1 'polypeptide(L)'
;MQRNDETPSAPSAVTIEDPGKREFLKTFGTVGLGMGVGLGLPAASIANVATAALPPSQTQNSWQRRNRAFLKRMQAALGQQAGFQAGQQTNGDESLPGHIASHTKGLPHNDLGEVDPGAYNRLLTALQSGTSQDLGAVPMGTPGARLVQPRMGFNYSLIGQDAQGWRIPAPPRFASDEIAAEMVECYWGALTRDVPFIDYASNPLIAQAASDLSIQPGYDGPRPGGSIDAQTLFRTALPGTLEGPWLSQFFWMPVQQGAYSTRQVL
;
A
#
# COMPACT_ATOMS: atom_id res chain seq x y z
N MET A 1 41.31 -30.51 30.87
CA MET A 1 40.08 -29.94 31.47
C MET A 1 39.09 -29.71 30.34
N GLN A 2 38.11 -30.60 30.26
CA GLN A 2 37.05 -30.58 29.24
C GLN A 2 36.25 -29.28 29.38
N ARG A 3 36.10 -28.55 28.28
CA ARG A 3 35.26 -27.37 28.16
C ARG A 3 33.87 -27.89 27.79
N ASN A 4 32.89 -27.72 28.67
CA ASN A 4 31.50 -28.03 28.40
C ASN A 4 30.98 -27.07 27.33
N ASP A 5 30.76 -27.58 26.13
CA ASP A 5 29.96 -26.93 25.09
C ASP A 5 28.48 -27.11 25.46
N GLU A 6 27.87 -26.09 26.05
CA GLU A 6 26.41 -25.96 26.09
C GLU A 6 25.98 -25.02 24.97
N THR A 7 25.54 -25.60 23.86
CA THR A 7 24.77 -24.89 22.82
C THR A 7 23.43 -24.42 23.42
N PRO A 8 23.01 -23.15 23.25
CA PRO A 8 21.69 -22.71 23.69
C PRO A 8 20.60 -23.47 22.93
N SER A 9 19.67 -24.08 23.65
CA SER A 9 18.53 -24.76 23.04
C SER A 9 17.65 -23.76 22.29
N ALA A 10 17.23 -24.12 21.07
CA ALA A 10 16.27 -23.35 20.31
C ALA A 10 14.93 -23.28 21.08
N PRO A 11 14.26 -22.10 21.14
CA PRO A 11 12.93 -22.03 21.72
C PRO A 11 11.97 -22.90 20.89
N SER A 12 11.23 -23.77 21.58
CA SER A 12 10.24 -24.65 20.96
C SER A 12 9.22 -23.84 20.17
N ALA A 13 8.99 -24.21 18.91
CA ALA A 13 7.97 -23.60 18.07
C ALA A 13 6.60 -23.75 18.74
N VAL A 14 5.94 -22.62 19.02
CA VAL A 14 4.52 -22.61 19.38
C VAL A 14 3.74 -22.80 18.09
N THR A 15 3.32 -24.03 17.82
CA THR A 15 2.34 -24.33 16.77
C THR A 15 1.00 -23.74 17.22
N ILE A 16 0.59 -22.63 16.62
CA ILE A 16 -0.79 -22.15 16.76
C ILE A 16 -1.63 -22.97 15.80
N GLU A 17 -2.33 -23.98 16.31
CA GLU A 17 -3.37 -24.66 15.53
C GLU A 17 -4.49 -23.66 15.23
N ASP A 18 -4.86 -23.51 13.96
CA ASP A 18 -6.00 -22.74 13.50
C ASP A 18 -7.28 -23.53 13.80
N PRO A 19 -8.14 -23.10 14.75
CA PRO A 19 -9.38 -23.82 15.02
C PRO A 19 -10.31 -23.62 13.82
N GLY A 20 -10.41 -24.66 12.99
CA GLY A 20 -11.22 -24.66 11.78
C GLY A 20 -12.66 -24.18 12.05
N LYS A 21 -13.23 -23.46 11.08
CA LYS A 21 -14.54 -22.76 11.12
C LYS A 21 -15.73 -23.56 11.72
N ARG A 22 -15.62 -24.88 11.87
CA ARG A 22 -16.64 -25.76 12.46
C ARG A 22 -16.57 -25.90 13.99
N GLU A 23 -15.46 -25.56 14.65
CA GLU A 23 -15.38 -25.60 16.12
C GLU A 23 -15.91 -24.31 16.76
N PHE A 24 -15.70 -23.16 16.11
CA PHE A 24 -16.30 -21.87 16.48
C PHE A 24 -17.84 -21.91 16.53
N LEU A 25 -18.47 -22.78 15.71
CA LEU A 25 -19.92 -22.96 15.66
C LEU A 25 -20.46 -23.96 16.69
N LYS A 26 -19.62 -24.72 17.40
CA LYS A 26 -20.04 -25.58 18.52
C LYS A 26 -20.13 -24.84 19.85
N THR A 27 -19.46 -23.69 19.99
CA THR A 27 -19.52 -22.85 21.20
C THR A 27 -20.71 -21.87 21.20
N PHE A 28 -21.42 -21.70 20.08
CA PHE A 28 -22.63 -20.85 19.99
C PHE A 28 -23.88 -21.59 19.50
N GLY A 29 -23.84 -22.93 19.41
CA GLY A 29 -24.88 -23.74 18.77
C GLY A 29 -25.57 -24.74 19.69
N THR A 30 -26.19 -24.31 20.79
CA THR A 30 -27.15 -25.13 21.57
C THR A 30 -28.11 -24.25 22.41
N VAL A 31 -28.99 -23.51 21.74
CA VAL A 31 -30.35 -23.25 22.27
C VAL A 31 -31.33 -23.42 21.11
N GLY A 32 -31.70 -24.68 20.88
CA GLY A 32 -32.72 -25.09 19.94
C GLY A 32 -33.38 -26.34 20.50
N LEU A 33 -34.67 -26.23 20.82
CA LEU A 33 -35.50 -27.22 21.50
C LEU A 33 -35.54 -28.55 20.74
N GLY A 34 -34.95 -29.60 21.33
CA GLY A 34 -35.15 -30.98 20.91
C GLY A 34 -36.21 -31.63 21.79
N MET A 35 -37.40 -31.88 21.23
CA MET A 35 -38.39 -32.78 21.81
C MET A 35 -37.91 -34.24 21.69
N GLY A 36 -38.08 -35.02 22.76
CA GLY A 36 -38.07 -36.48 22.72
C GLY A 36 -37.17 -37.13 23.77
N VAL A 37 -37.69 -37.32 24.99
CA VAL A 37 -37.16 -38.31 25.95
C VAL A 37 -38.25 -39.34 26.19
N GLY A 38 -37.91 -40.61 25.99
CA GLY A 38 -38.75 -41.73 26.39
C GLY A 38 -38.74 -41.93 27.91
N LEU A 39 -39.95 -42.16 28.43
CA LEU A 39 -40.31 -42.94 29.63
C LEU A 39 -40.16 -42.32 31.04
N GLY A 40 -41.30 -41.83 31.58
CA GLY A 40 -41.90 -42.47 32.78
C GLY A 40 -42.01 -41.72 34.14
N LEU A 41 -43.13 -40.99 34.34
CA LEU A 41 -43.89 -40.73 35.61
C LEU A 41 -43.31 -39.75 36.69
N PRO A 42 -44.13 -39.21 37.64
CA PRO A 42 -45.10 -38.11 37.50
C PRO A 42 -44.84 -36.92 38.47
N ALA A 43 -45.65 -35.87 38.32
CA ALA A 43 -45.51 -34.52 38.89
C ALA A 43 -45.47 -34.39 40.43
N ALA A 44 -44.43 -33.73 40.93
CA ALA A 44 -44.47 -32.90 42.13
C ALA A 44 -43.52 -31.70 41.94
N SER A 45 -44.11 -30.54 41.69
CA SER A 45 -43.56 -29.18 41.68
C SER A 45 -42.06 -29.03 42.02
N ILE A 46 -41.19 -29.23 41.04
CA ILE A 46 -39.87 -28.59 41.05
C ILE A 46 -40.12 -27.17 40.56
N ALA A 47 -40.11 -26.22 41.48
CA ALA A 47 -40.19 -24.81 41.14
C ALA A 47 -39.13 -24.51 40.08
N ASN A 48 -39.58 -24.16 38.87
CA ASN A 48 -38.77 -23.44 37.90
C ASN A 48 -38.42 -22.11 38.54
N VAL A 49 -37.40 -22.10 39.40
CA VAL A 49 -36.61 -20.90 39.61
C VAL A 49 -35.81 -20.78 38.32
N ALA A 50 -36.47 -20.25 37.28
CA ALA A 50 -35.79 -19.42 36.33
C ALA A 50 -35.12 -18.35 37.20
N THR A 51 -33.86 -18.59 37.56
CA THR A 51 -32.95 -17.52 37.90
C THR A 51 -32.90 -16.68 36.64
N ALA A 52 -33.86 -15.76 36.51
CA ALA A 52 -33.78 -14.65 35.61
C ALA A 52 -32.41 -14.05 35.92
N ALA A 53 -31.46 -14.33 35.03
CA ALA A 53 -30.14 -13.75 35.11
C ALA A 53 -30.41 -12.25 35.17
N LEU A 54 -30.16 -11.67 36.36
CA LEU A 54 -30.24 -10.24 36.55
C LEU A 54 -29.52 -9.61 35.36
N PRO A 55 -30.14 -8.63 34.65
CA PRO A 55 -29.46 -8.00 33.52
C PRO A 55 -28.09 -7.56 34.01
N PRO A 56 -26.98 -7.99 33.37
CA PRO A 56 -25.65 -7.65 33.84
C PRO A 56 -25.61 -6.16 34.04
N SER A 57 -25.33 -5.74 35.29
CA SER A 57 -25.32 -4.33 35.68
C SER A 57 -24.62 -3.53 34.58
N GLN A 58 -25.28 -2.50 34.05
CA GLN A 58 -24.77 -1.75 32.89
C GLN A 58 -23.36 -1.18 33.15
N THR A 59 -22.98 -1.05 34.42
CA THR A 59 -21.65 -0.68 34.92
C THR A 59 -20.59 -1.80 34.78
N GLN A 60 -20.90 -3.07 35.05
CA GLN A 60 -19.96 -4.18 34.80
C GLN A 60 -19.71 -4.41 33.30
N ASN A 61 -20.73 -4.19 32.45
CA ASN A 61 -20.59 -4.26 30.99
C ASN A 61 -19.71 -3.13 30.40
N SER A 62 -19.76 -1.94 30.97
CA SER A 62 -19.03 -0.78 30.45
C SER A 62 -17.53 -0.85 30.74
N TRP A 63 -17.14 -1.26 31.96
CA TRP A 63 -15.73 -1.43 32.33
C TRP A 63 -15.07 -2.56 31.54
N GLN A 64 -15.74 -3.71 31.42
CA GLN A 64 -15.23 -4.85 30.66
C GLN A 64 -15.07 -4.51 29.17
N ARG A 65 -16.04 -3.81 28.58
CA ARG A 65 -15.95 -3.33 27.19
C ARG A 65 -14.78 -2.36 26.99
N ARG A 66 -14.59 -1.40 27.91
CA ARG A 66 -13.47 -0.45 27.87
C ARG A 66 -12.13 -1.16 27.90
N ASN A 67 -11.95 -2.13 28.81
CA ASN A 67 -10.70 -2.87 28.93
C ASN A 67 -10.44 -3.78 27.72
N ARG A 68 -11.47 -4.44 27.19
CA ARG A 68 -11.34 -5.24 25.95
C ARG A 68 -10.93 -4.36 24.76
N ALA A 69 -11.48 -3.15 24.63
CA ALA A 69 -11.09 -2.22 23.58
C ALA A 69 -9.64 -1.75 23.74
N PHE A 70 -9.20 -1.45 24.95
CA PHE A 70 -7.79 -1.12 25.25
C PHE A 70 -6.85 -2.26 24.86
N LEU A 71 -7.12 -3.49 25.32
CA LEU A 71 -6.28 -4.66 25.02
C LEU A 71 -6.18 -4.92 23.52
N LYS A 72 -7.29 -4.78 22.77
CA LYS A 72 -7.26 -4.92 21.30
C LYS A 72 -6.37 -3.88 20.61
N ARG A 73 -6.43 -2.62 21.05
CA ARG A 73 -5.57 -1.55 20.50
C ARG A 73 -4.11 -1.78 20.85
N MET A 74 -3.82 -2.20 22.08
CA MET A 74 -2.47 -2.56 22.52
C MET A 74 -1.93 -3.74 21.71
N GLN A 75 -2.73 -4.79 21.52
CA GLN A 75 -2.34 -5.95 20.71
C GLN A 75 -2.07 -5.55 19.25
N ALA A 76 -2.90 -4.68 18.66
CA ALA A 76 -2.66 -4.17 17.31
C ALA A 76 -1.35 -3.36 17.23
N ALA A 77 -1.08 -2.49 18.21
CA ALA A 77 0.15 -1.72 18.29
C ALA A 77 1.39 -2.62 18.42
N LEU A 78 1.33 -3.68 19.24
CA LEU A 78 2.40 -4.68 19.35
C LEU A 78 2.64 -5.41 18.03
N GLY A 79 1.58 -5.77 17.31
CA GLY A 79 1.69 -6.38 15.98
C GLY A 79 2.34 -5.46 14.96
N GLN A 80 1.98 -4.17 14.95
CA GLN A 80 2.59 -3.15 14.09
C GLN A 80 4.07 -2.96 14.40
N GLN A 81 4.43 -2.87 15.68
CA GLN A 81 5.81 -2.77 16.13
C GLN A 81 6.66 -3.98 15.67
N ALA A 82 6.12 -5.20 15.78
CA ALA A 82 6.81 -6.41 15.34
C ALA A 82 6.97 -6.48 13.80
N GLY A 83 6.03 -5.92 13.05
CA GLY A 83 6.05 -5.88 11.58
C GLY A 83 6.78 -4.67 10.99
N PHE A 84 7.44 -3.83 11.80
CA PHE A 84 8.09 -2.61 11.33
C PHE A 84 9.30 -2.95 10.45
N GLN A 85 9.30 -2.47 9.21
CA GLN A 85 10.42 -2.67 8.29
C GLN A 85 11.28 -1.41 8.19
N ALA A 86 12.40 -1.40 8.90
CA ALA A 86 13.38 -0.33 8.81
C ALA A 86 14.27 -0.46 7.54
N GLY A 87 14.95 0.64 7.19
CA GLY A 87 16.03 0.65 6.21
C GLY A 87 15.54 0.66 4.76
N GLN A 88 14.78 1.69 4.39
CA GLN A 88 14.53 2.02 2.99
C GLN A 88 15.88 2.19 2.26
N GLN A 89 16.01 1.56 1.09
CA GLN A 89 17.23 1.60 0.29
C GLN A 89 17.13 2.70 -0.76
N THR A 90 18.26 3.36 -1.01
CA THR A 90 18.43 4.28 -2.15
C THR A 90 19.14 3.55 -3.29
N ASN A 91 19.15 4.15 -4.48
CA ASN A 91 19.88 3.63 -5.65
C ASN A 91 21.32 4.15 -5.75
N GLY A 92 21.73 5.02 -4.81
CA GLY A 92 23.07 5.61 -4.72
C GLY A 92 23.32 6.86 -5.59
N ASP A 93 22.37 7.26 -6.44
CA ASP A 93 22.63 8.31 -7.45
C ASP A 93 22.58 9.74 -6.90
N GLU A 94 22.22 9.94 -5.63
CA GLU A 94 22.37 11.24 -4.96
C GLU A 94 23.83 11.74 -4.96
N SER A 95 24.79 10.80 -5.05
CA SER A 95 26.22 11.07 -5.13
C SER A 95 26.70 11.58 -6.50
N LEU A 96 25.84 11.56 -7.53
CA LEU A 96 26.20 12.06 -8.85
C LEU A 96 26.47 13.57 -8.81
N PRO A 97 27.44 14.06 -9.60
CA PRO A 97 27.76 15.49 -9.67
C PRO A 97 26.52 16.35 -9.97
N GLY A 98 26.40 17.47 -9.25
CA GLY A 98 25.28 18.42 -9.44
C GLY A 98 23.93 17.92 -8.92
N HIS A 99 23.87 16.75 -8.26
CA HIS A 99 22.62 16.10 -7.82
C HIS A 99 21.60 15.95 -8.95
N ILE A 100 22.07 15.70 -10.18
CA ILE A 100 21.27 15.67 -11.41
C ILE A 100 20.19 14.57 -11.41
N ALA A 101 20.36 13.55 -10.58
CA ALA A 101 19.41 12.44 -10.42
C ALA A 101 18.55 12.57 -9.15
N SER A 102 18.61 13.71 -8.45
CA SER A 102 17.79 13.98 -7.26
C SER A 102 16.65 14.95 -7.58
N HIS A 103 15.58 14.88 -6.78
CA HIS A 103 14.49 15.86 -6.88
C HIS A 103 14.93 17.20 -6.31
N THR A 104 15.07 18.21 -7.19
CA THR A 104 15.52 19.55 -6.81
C THR A 104 14.54 20.64 -7.25
N LYS A 105 13.37 20.29 -7.77
CA LYS A 105 12.41 21.26 -8.32
C LYS A 105 12.01 22.31 -7.29
N GLY A 106 12.15 23.58 -7.67
CA GLY A 106 11.78 24.72 -6.84
C GLY A 106 12.93 25.29 -6.00
N LEU A 107 14.04 24.56 -5.84
CA LEU A 107 15.29 25.14 -5.31
C LEU A 107 15.90 26.12 -6.33
N PRO A 108 16.92 26.90 -5.95
CA PRO A 108 17.73 27.67 -6.90
C PRO A 108 18.56 26.75 -7.81
N HIS A 109 18.64 27.09 -9.10
CA HIS A 109 19.44 26.38 -10.10
C HIS A 109 20.31 27.35 -10.90
N ASN A 110 21.37 26.82 -11.52
CA ASN A 110 22.13 27.53 -12.55
C ASN A 110 21.44 27.44 -13.93
N ASP A 111 22.04 28.06 -14.95
CA ASP A 111 21.48 28.11 -16.32
C ASP A 111 21.41 26.73 -17.02
N LEU A 112 22.14 25.73 -16.50
CA LEU A 112 22.10 24.34 -17.00
C LEU A 112 21.03 23.50 -16.29
N GLY A 113 20.36 24.05 -15.27
CA GLY A 113 19.37 23.34 -14.46
C GLY A 113 19.95 22.49 -13.34
N GLU A 114 21.23 22.67 -12.98
CA GLU A 114 21.84 22.01 -11.81
C GLU A 114 21.54 22.82 -10.55
N VAL A 115 21.29 22.13 -9.44
CA VAL A 115 20.88 22.77 -8.18
C VAL A 115 22.04 23.50 -7.51
N ASP A 116 21.76 24.62 -6.85
CA ASP A 116 22.72 25.22 -5.92
C ASP A 116 23.05 24.23 -4.78
N PRO A 117 24.32 23.83 -4.62
CA PRO A 117 24.69 22.84 -3.60
C PRO A 117 24.39 23.31 -2.16
N GLY A 118 24.44 24.62 -1.91
CA GLY A 118 24.08 25.20 -0.62
C GLY A 118 22.61 24.98 -0.28
N ALA A 119 21.72 25.29 -1.21
CA ALA A 119 20.29 25.10 -1.07
C ALA A 119 19.92 23.61 -0.93
N TYR A 120 20.56 22.73 -1.70
CA TYR A 120 20.34 21.28 -1.58
C TYR A 120 20.75 20.74 -0.19
N ASN A 121 21.92 21.13 0.32
CA ASN A 121 22.36 20.75 1.67
C ASN A 121 21.40 21.26 2.76
N ARG A 122 20.81 22.45 2.58
CA ARG A 122 19.78 22.97 3.49
C ARG A 122 18.50 22.13 3.45
N LEU A 123 18.09 21.66 2.27
CA LEU A 123 16.99 20.70 2.15
C LEU A 123 17.30 19.40 2.90
N LEU A 124 18.47 18.79 2.70
CA LEU A 124 18.86 17.56 3.39
C LEU A 124 18.85 17.72 4.91
N THR A 125 19.40 18.83 5.40
CA THR A 125 19.38 19.15 6.84
C THR A 125 17.95 19.27 7.37
N ALA A 126 17.07 19.95 6.63
CA ALA A 126 15.68 20.13 7.01
C ALA A 126 14.86 18.81 6.96
N LEU A 127 15.17 17.92 6.03
CA LEU A 127 14.60 16.58 5.97
C LEU A 127 15.12 15.71 7.12
N GLN A 128 16.37 15.87 7.54
CA GLN A 128 16.89 15.13 8.68
C GLN A 128 16.26 15.59 10.01
N SER A 129 15.96 16.88 10.15
CA SER A 129 15.34 17.41 11.37
C SER A 129 13.82 17.25 11.40
N GLY A 130 13.15 17.31 10.25
CA GLY A 130 11.69 17.24 10.12
C GLY A 130 10.94 18.43 10.73
N THR A 131 11.64 19.48 11.19
CA THR A 131 11.01 20.62 11.87
C THR A 131 10.36 21.57 10.86
N SER A 132 9.24 22.18 11.25
CA SER A 132 8.60 23.20 10.41
C SER A 132 9.50 24.40 10.14
N GLN A 133 10.37 24.75 11.10
CA GLN A 133 11.27 25.88 10.99
C GLN A 133 12.35 25.61 9.94
N ASP A 134 13.01 24.46 9.99
CA ASP A 134 14.08 24.14 9.04
C ASP A 134 13.53 23.95 7.63
N LEU A 135 12.37 23.29 7.50
CA LEU A 135 11.70 23.11 6.22
C LEU A 135 11.19 24.44 5.63
N GLY A 136 10.77 25.38 6.48
CA GLY A 136 10.42 26.74 6.07
C GLY A 136 11.61 27.62 5.70
N ALA A 137 12.82 27.22 6.11
CA ALA A 137 14.07 27.93 5.85
C ALA A 137 14.84 27.39 4.62
N VAL A 138 14.30 26.39 3.92
CA VAL A 138 14.88 25.89 2.66
C VAL A 138 14.79 26.99 1.60
N PRO A 139 15.91 27.37 0.94
CA PRO A 139 15.87 28.37 -0.13
C PRO A 139 15.04 27.90 -1.31
N MET A 140 14.21 28.80 -1.86
CA MET A 140 13.43 28.55 -3.06
C MET A 140 13.94 29.42 -4.20
N GLY A 141 14.10 28.86 -5.40
CA GLY A 141 14.61 29.54 -6.59
C GLY A 141 13.58 30.40 -7.31
N THR A 142 12.29 30.18 -7.05
CA THR A 142 11.19 30.96 -7.65
C THR A 142 10.35 31.64 -6.58
N PRO A 143 10.06 32.95 -6.70
CA PRO A 143 9.16 33.63 -5.78
C PRO A 143 7.81 32.93 -5.67
N GLY A 144 7.39 32.63 -4.44
CA GLY A 144 6.11 31.97 -4.17
C GLY A 144 6.10 30.45 -4.34
N ALA A 145 7.15 29.84 -4.86
CA ALA A 145 7.28 28.38 -4.87
C ALA A 145 7.41 27.85 -3.44
N ARG A 146 6.85 26.66 -3.20
CA ARG A 146 6.85 25.99 -1.89
C ARG A 146 7.04 24.49 -2.07
N LEU A 147 7.71 23.87 -1.11
CA LEU A 147 7.70 22.42 -0.98
C LEU A 147 6.28 21.95 -0.63
N VAL A 148 5.79 20.93 -1.33
CA VAL A 148 4.44 20.39 -1.11
C VAL A 148 4.52 19.36 0.00
N GLN A 149 3.93 19.70 1.15
CA GLN A 149 3.75 18.79 2.28
C GLN A 149 5.04 18.03 2.73
N PRO A 150 6.21 18.69 2.86
CA PRO A 150 7.47 18.00 3.14
C PRO A 150 7.53 17.32 4.52
N ARG A 151 6.51 17.53 5.36
CA ARG A 151 6.39 16.97 6.71
C ARG A 151 5.58 15.67 6.79
N MET A 152 4.91 15.25 5.72
CA MET A 152 3.95 14.13 5.81
C MET A 152 4.60 12.81 6.24
N GLY A 153 5.87 12.58 5.91
CA GLY A 153 6.61 11.38 6.29
C GLY A 153 7.02 11.28 7.77
N PHE A 154 6.79 12.31 8.58
CA PHE A 154 7.16 12.34 10.01
C PHE A 154 5.96 12.10 10.95
N ASN A 155 4.77 11.92 10.40
CA ASN A 155 3.56 11.76 11.19
C ASN A 155 3.38 10.30 11.63
N TYR A 156 2.95 10.09 12.87
CA TYR A 156 2.55 8.78 13.37
C TYR A 156 1.13 8.42 12.93
N SER A 157 0.92 7.17 12.53
CA SER A 157 -0.42 6.63 12.30
C SER A 157 -0.96 5.90 13.54
N LEU A 158 -2.23 6.13 13.86
CA LEU A 158 -2.92 5.39 14.95
C LEU A 158 -3.46 4.03 14.50
N ILE A 159 -3.53 3.79 13.19
CA ILE A 159 -4.05 2.57 12.58
C ILE A 159 -3.17 2.15 11.40
N GLY A 160 -3.07 0.84 11.15
CA GLY A 160 -2.14 0.34 10.14
C GLY A 160 -0.68 0.54 10.55
N GLN A 161 0.24 0.20 9.66
CA GLN A 161 1.66 0.36 9.94
C GLN A 161 2.08 1.84 9.86
N ASP A 162 3.14 2.18 10.60
CA ASP A 162 3.77 3.50 10.54
C ASP A 162 4.24 3.86 9.12
N ALA A 163 4.24 5.15 8.78
CA ALA A 163 4.63 5.63 7.46
C ALA A 163 6.08 5.22 7.08
N GLN A 164 6.96 5.10 8.07
CA GLN A 164 8.36 4.70 7.89
C GLN A 164 8.57 3.19 8.05
N GLY A 165 7.52 2.44 8.40
CA GLY A 165 7.57 0.99 8.59
C GLY A 165 7.35 0.19 7.31
N TRP A 166 7.15 0.85 6.17
CA TRP A 166 7.04 0.25 4.84
C TRP A 166 8.29 0.51 4.01
N ARG A 167 8.54 -0.39 3.05
CA ARG A 167 9.61 -0.24 2.08
C ARG A 167 9.10 -0.45 0.67
N ILE A 168 9.72 0.24 -0.26
CA ILE A 168 9.62 -0.02 -1.69
C ILE A 168 11.01 -0.36 -2.23
N PRO A 169 11.11 -1.06 -3.38
CA PRO A 169 12.40 -1.27 -4.04
C PRO A 169 13.14 0.05 -4.27
N ALA A 170 14.47 -0.01 -4.30
CA ALA A 170 15.25 1.14 -4.75
C ALA A 170 14.86 1.46 -6.20
N PRO A 171 14.71 2.75 -6.57
CA PRO A 171 14.38 3.10 -7.94
C PRO A 171 15.53 2.69 -8.88
N PRO A 172 15.26 2.54 -10.19
CA PRO A 172 16.30 2.31 -11.17
C PRO A 172 17.38 3.40 -11.10
N ARG A 173 18.61 3.05 -11.46
CA ARG A 173 19.69 4.04 -11.49
C ARG A 173 19.52 4.97 -12.70
N PHE A 174 19.96 6.22 -12.58
CA PHE A 174 19.89 7.22 -13.65
C PHE A 174 20.58 6.77 -14.95
N ALA A 175 21.62 5.94 -14.84
CA ALA A 175 22.35 5.38 -15.98
C ALA A 175 21.89 3.97 -16.39
N SER A 176 20.74 3.48 -15.90
CA SER A 176 20.24 2.15 -16.25
C SER A 176 19.47 2.15 -17.57
N ASP A 177 19.43 0.98 -18.21
CA ASP A 177 18.59 0.76 -19.39
C ASP A 177 17.09 0.92 -19.07
N GLU A 178 16.70 0.65 -17.82
CA GLU A 178 15.31 0.72 -17.35
C GLU A 178 14.77 2.15 -17.35
N ILE A 179 15.47 3.11 -16.72
CA ILE A 179 15.03 4.52 -16.72
C ILE A 179 15.07 5.11 -18.14
N ALA A 180 16.01 4.67 -18.98
CA ALA A 180 16.06 5.06 -20.38
C ALA A 180 14.82 4.56 -21.14
N ALA A 181 14.44 3.30 -20.95
CA ALA A 181 13.23 2.72 -21.53
C ALA A 181 11.94 3.39 -21.03
N GLU A 182 11.83 3.69 -19.73
CA GLU A 182 10.71 4.44 -19.14
C GLU A 182 10.58 5.84 -19.76
N MET A 183 11.71 6.52 -20.00
CA MET A 183 11.72 7.81 -20.69
C MET A 183 11.28 7.69 -22.15
N VAL A 184 11.72 6.65 -22.87
CA VAL A 184 11.25 6.36 -24.24
C VAL A 184 9.73 6.12 -24.25
N GLU A 185 9.19 5.36 -23.29
CA GLU A 185 7.76 5.16 -23.15
C GLU A 185 7.02 6.48 -22.90
N CYS A 186 7.54 7.34 -22.02
CA CYS A 186 6.97 8.67 -21.78
C CYS A 186 6.97 9.56 -23.04
N TYR A 187 8.01 9.51 -23.87
CA TYR A 187 8.05 10.23 -25.14
C TYR A 187 7.03 9.67 -26.15
N TRP A 188 6.92 8.36 -26.28
CA TRP A 188 5.88 7.75 -27.12
C TRP A 188 4.49 8.10 -26.65
N GLY A 189 4.23 7.95 -25.34
CA GLY A 189 2.97 8.36 -24.72
C GLY A 189 2.66 9.83 -24.96
N ALA A 190 3.68 10.69 -25.05
CA ALA A 190 3.53 12.11 -25.40
C ALA A 190 3.16 12.34 -26.88
N LEU A 191 3.73 11.56 -27.79
CA LEU A 191 3.47 11.64 -29.23
C LEU A 191 2.10 11.06 -29.62
N THR A 192 1.62 10.06 -28.87
CA THR A 192 0.37 9.35 -29.16
C THR A 192 -0.81 9.81 -28.31
N ARG A 193 -0.71 10.94 -27.59
CA ARG A 193 -1.76 11.45 -26.68
C ARG A 193 -3.12 11.62 -27.35
N ASP A 194 -3.13 12.03 -28.61
CA ASP A 194 -4.34 12.33 -29.37
C ASP A 194 -4.84 11.14 -30.21
N VAL A 195 -4.24 9.95 -30.06
CA VAL A 195 -4.70 8.74 -30.74
C VAL A 195 -5.84 8.11 -29.91
N PRO A 196 -7.05 7.94 -30.46
CA PRO A 196 -8.13 7.25 -29.75
C PRO A 196 -7.78 5.78 -29.47
N PHE A 197 -8.10 5.28 -28.28
CA PHE A 197 -7.82 3.86 -27.93
C PHE A 197 -8.46 2.85 -28.89
N ILE A 198 -9.61 3.19 -29.49
CA ILE A 198 -10.29 2.34 -30.47
C ILE A 198 -9.49 2.17 -31.77
N ASP A 199 -8.61 3.14 -32.08
CA ASP A 199 -7.79 3.15 -33.29
C ASP A 199 -6.38 2.58 -33.04
N TYR A 200 -6.04 2.16 -31.81
CA TYR A 200 -4.69 1.67 -31.48
C TYR A 200 -4.24 0.52 -32.39
N ALA A 201 -5.15 -0.41 -32.70
CA ALA A 201 -4.84 -1.56 -33.54
C ALA A 201 -4.54 -1.21 -35.01
N SER A 202 -5.02 -0.07 -35.50
CA SER A 202 -4.88 0.36 -36.89
C SER A 202 -3.95 1.57 -37.06
N ASN A 203 -3.56 2.24 -35.97
CA ASN A 203 -2.78 3.47 -36.03
C ASN A 203 -1.27 3.17 -36.23
N PRO A 204 -0.63 3.75 -37.26
CA PRO A 204 0.78 3.48 -37.56
C PRO A 204 1.75 3.98 -36.49
N LEU A 205 1.44 5.05 -35.75
CA LEU A 205 2.30 5.54 -34.66
C LEU A 205 2.31 4.57 -33.47
N ILE A 206 1.16 3.95 -33.18
CA ILE A 206 1.06 2.93 -32.13
C ILE A 206 1.88 1.69 -32.49
N ALA A 207 1.84 1.27 -33.76
CA ALA A 207 2.68 0.18 -34.25
C ALA A 207 4.19 0.51 -34.14
N GLN A 208 4.58 1.76 -34.45
CA GLN A 208 5.96 2.22 -34.30
C GLN A 208 6.41 2.23 -32.83
N ALA A 209 5.58 2.78 -31.94
CA ALA A 209 5.86 2.81 -30.50
C ALA A 209 6.03 1.39 -29.92
N ALA A 210 5.13 0.46 -30.27
CA ALA A 210 5.20 -0.92 -29.84
C ALA A 210 6.48 -1.62 -30.35
N SER A 211 6.86 -1.39 -31.62
CA SER A 211 8.09 -1.94 -32.19
C SER A 211 9.35 -1.39 -31.52
N ASP A 212 9.40 -0.09 -31.23
CA ASP A 212 10.55 0.54 -30.60
C ASP A 212 10.70 0.09 -29.14
N LEU A 213 9.61 0.12 -28.35
CA LEU A 213 9.64 -0.37 -26.96
C LEU A 213 9.96 -1.86 -26.85
N SER A 214 9.62 -2.67 -27.86
CA SER A 214 9.95 -4.09 -27.88
C SER A 214 11.46 -4.37 -27.94
N ILE A 215 12.25 -3.45 -28.49
CA ILE A 215 13.71 -3.61 -28.62
C ILE A 215 14.51 -2.94 -27.48
N GLN A 216 13.86 -2.16 -26.62
CA GLN A 216 14.54 -1.48 -25.52
C GLN A 216 14.94 -2.49 -24.44
N PRO A 217 16.23 -2.59 -24.08
CA PRO A 217 16.74 -3.63 -23.18
C PRO A 217 16.16 -3.54 -21.75
N GLY A 218 15.83 -2.34 -21.28
CA GLY A 218 15.27 -2.11 -19.94
C GLY A 218 13.75 -1.98 -19.88
N TYR A 219 13.02 -2.19 -20.98
CA TYR A 219 11.56 -2.09 -20.95
C TYR A 219 10.96 -3.38 -20.39
N ASP A 220 10.16 -3.30 -19.32
CA ASP A 220 9.48 -4.45 -18.68
C ASP A 220 7.96 -4.49 -18.95
N GLY A 221 7.54 -3.97 -20.10
CA GLY A 221 6.13 -4.04 -20.51
C GLY A 221 5.65 -5.47 -20.85
N PRO A 222 4.35 -5.76 -20.65
CA PRO A 222 3.77 -7.08 -20.87
C PRO A 222 3.86 -7.53 -22.34
N ARG A 223 4.45 -8.71 -22.57
CA ARG A 223 4.69 -9.27 -23.91
C ARG A 223 4.29 -10.75 -24.03
N PRO A 224 3.00 -11.09 -23.93
CA PRO A 224 2.54 -12.49 -23.99
C PRO A 224 2.91 -13.19 -25.32
N GLY A 225 3.06 -12.43 -26.42
CA GLY A 225 3.55 -12.90 -27.71
C GLY A 225 5.05 -12.72 -27.94
N GLY A 226 5.84 -12.41 -26.91
CA GLY A 226 7.28 -12.14 -27.01
C GLY A 226 7.65 -10.73 -27.49
N SER A 227 6.67 -9.92 -27.89
CA SER A 227 6.83 -8.50 -28.23
C SER A 227 5.65 -7.68 -27.71
N ILE A 228 5.82 -6.36 -27.68
CA ILE A 228 4.76 -5.40 -27.38
C ILE A 228 3.91 -5.22 -28.63
N ASP A 229 2.60 -5.12 -28.44
CA ASP A 229 1.64 -4.86 -29.51
C ASP A 229 0.66 -3.75 -29.12
N ALA A 230 -0.27 -3.42 -30.02
CA ALA A 230 -1.28 -2.40 -29.75
C ALA A 230 -2.21 -2.71 -28.57
N GLN A 231 -2.33 -3.97 -28.15
CA GLN A 231 -3.11 -4.35 -26.98
C GLN A 231 -2.33 -4.21 -25.68
N THR A 232 -1.02 -4.47 -25.70
CA THR A 232 -0.19 -4.42 -24.48
C THR A 232 0.53 -3.09 -24.25
N LEU A 233 0.66 -2.26 -25.29
CA LEU A 233 1.27 -0.93 -25.20
C LEU A 233 0.59 -0.07 -24.12
N PHE A 234 1.41 0.54 -23.26
CA PHE A 234 0.99 1.38 -22.13
C PHE A 234 0.07 0.69 -21.12
N ARG A 235 0.11 -0.66 -21.05
CA ARG A 235 -0.59 -1.45 -20.04
C ARG A 235 0.38 -2.12 -19.08
N THR A 236 -0.17 -2.61 -17.98
CA THR A 236 0.56 -3.37 -16.95
C THR A 236 0.23 -4.86 -17.05
N ALA A 237 0.99 -5.72 -16.38
CA ALA A 237 0.76 -7.17 -16.32
C ALA A 237 -0.19 -7.59 -15.18
N LEU A 238 -0.96 -6.66 -14.60
CA LEU A 238 -1.91 -6.99 -13.53
C LEU A 238 -3.06 -7.86 -14.08
N PRO A 239 -3.60 -8.81 -13.29
CA PRO A 239 -4.70 -9.65 -13.72
C PRO A 239 -5.88 -8.85 -14.28
N GLY A 240 -6.33 -9.21 -15.49
CA GLY A 240 -7.44 -8.58 -16.20
C GLY A 240 -7.12 -7.28 -16.94
N THR A 241 -5.91 -6.72 -16.83
CA THR A 241 -5.57 -5.44 -17.50
C THR A 241 -5.20 -5.60 -18.99
N LEU A 242 -4.84 -6.81 -19.41
CA LEU A 242 -4.55 -7.15 -20.81
C LEU A 242 -5.77 -7.69 -21.57
N GLU A 243 -6.91 -7.81 -20.89
CA GLU A 243 -8.13 -8.39 -21.45
C GLU A 243 -9.13 -7.28 -21.79
N GLY A 244 -9.64 -7.29 -23.03
CA GLY A 244 -10.67 -6.36 -23.46
C GLY A 244 -10.17 -4.92 -23.70
N PRO A 245 -11.09 -3.93 -23.63
CA PRO A 245 -10.77 -2.54 -23.94
C PRO A 245 -9.66 -1.97 -23.06
N TRP A 246 -8.95 -0.98 -23.58
CA TRP A 246 -7.88 -0.29 -22.85
C TRP A 246 -8.41 0.40 -21.58
N LEU A 247 -9.58 1.03 -21.70
CA LEU A 247 -10.22 1.74 -20.60
C LEU A 247 -11.07 0.80 -19.73
N SER A 248 -10.83 0.84 -18.42
CA SER A 248 -11.69 0.16 -17.44
C SER A 248 -13.14 0.65 -17.51
N GLN A 249 -14.10 -0.29 -17.46
CA GLN A 249 -15.53 0.02 -17.53
C GLN A 249 -16.01 0.93 -16.39
N PHE A 250 -15.31 0.96 -15.25
CA PHE A 250 -15.63 1.89 -14.16
C PHE A 250 -15.44 3.36 -14.52
N PHE A 251 -14.59 3.67 -15.51
CA PHE A 251 -14.41 5.03 -16.02
C PHE A 251 -15.40 5.39 -17.14
N TRP A 252 -16.11 4.41 -17.71
CA TRP A 252 -17.02 4.62 -18.83
C TRP A 252 -18.50 4.55 -18.43
N MET A 253 -18.87 3.58 -17.58
CA MET A 253 -20.25 3.34 -17.22
C MET A 253 -20.80 4.43 -16.28
N PRO A 254 -22.11 4.76 -16.35
CA PRO A 254 -22.74 5.66 -15.40
C PRO A 254 -22.59 5.17 -13.95
N VAL A 255 -22.34 6.10 -13.02
CA VAL A 255 -22.18 5.79 -11.60
C VAL A 255 -23.43 6.24 -10.85
N GLN A 256 -24.02 5.32 -10.09
CA GLN A 256 -25.13 5.63 -9.20
C GLN A 256 -24.62 6.27 -7.91
N GLN A 257 -25.11 7.47 -7.59
CA GLN A 257 -24.80 8.24 -6.40
C GLN A 257 -26.10 8.51 -5.62
N GLY A 258 -26.45 7.58 -4.74
CA GLY A 258 -27.73 7.62 -4.02
C GLY A 258 -28.90 7.56 -4.99
N ALA A 259 -29.72 8.62 -5.06
CA ALA A 259 -30.87 8.71 -5.97
C ALA A 259 -30.51 9.21 -7.39
N TYR A 260 -29.29 9.71 -7.61
CA TYR A 260 -28.87 10.27 -8.89
C TYR A 260 -27.97 9.30 -9.66
N SER A 261 -27.99 9.39 -10.98
CA SER A 261 -27.04 8.71 -11.86
C SER A 261 -26.19 9.76 -12.56
N THR A 262 -24.87 9.63 -12.45
CA THR A 262 -23.91 10.51 -13.09
C THR A 262 -23.27 9.79 -14.26
N ARG A 263 -23.46 10.32 -15.46
CA ARG A 263 -22.77 9.84 -16.66
C ARG A 263 -21.30 10.28 -16.62
N GLN A 264 -20.40 9.37 -16.98
CA GLN A 264 -19.00 9.71 -17.24
C GLN A 264 -18.88 10.32 -18.64
N VAL A 265 -18.23 11.48 -18.73
CA VAL A 265 -17.91 12.15 -20.00
C VAL A 265 -16.39 12.18 -20.09
N LEU A 266 -15.86 11.45 -21.06
CA LEU A 266 -14.43 11.33 -21.35
C LEU A 266 -14.08 12.13 -22.60
#